data_AF-A0A7X8K0L7-F1
#
_entry.id   AF-A0A7X8K0L7-F1
#
_cell.length_a   1.000
_cell.length_b   1.000
_cell.length_c   1.000
_cell.angle_alpha   90.00
_cell.angle_beta   90.00
_cell.angle_gamma   90.00
#
_symmetry.space_group_name_H-M   'P 1'
#
loop_
_entity.id
_entity.type
_entity.pdbx_description
1 polymer ?
#
loop_
_entity_poly.entity_id
_entity_poly.type
_entity_poly.pdbx_seq_one_letter_code
_entity_poly.pdbx_strand_id
1 'polypeptide(L)' 'MMEFIDSHVHLMDRKYNRDLPQVLANAREAGLTAMVNVGYDVAS' A
#
# COMPACT_ATOMS: atom_id res chain seq x y z
N MET A 1 -8.44 17.64 -9.15
CA MET A 1 -8.39 16.40 -8.36
C MET A 1 -7.01 16.35 -7.71
N MET A 2 -6.89 15.93 -6.45
CA MET A 2 -5.61 15.89 -5.76
C MET A 2 -5.03 14.47 -5.86
N GLU A 3 -3.81 14.35 -6.35
CA GLU A 3 -3.14 13.08 -6.58
C GLU A 3 -2.04 12.88 -5.53
N PHE A 4 -2.00 11.70 -4.93
CA PHE A 4 -1.02 11.34 -3.91
C PHE A 4 -0.15 10.17 -4.38
N ILE A 5 1.12 10.21 -3.96
CA ILE A 5 2.05 9.09 -4.08
C ILE A 5 2.46 8.71 -2.67
N ASP A 6 2.27 7.46 -2.30
CA ASP A 6 2.85 6.93 -1.07
C ASP A 6 4.30 6.53 -1.34
N SER A 7 5.23 7.27 -0.77
CA SER A 7 6.65 7.02 -0.96
C SER A 7 7.15 5.78 -0.22
N HIS A 8 6.36 5.17 0.68
CA HIS A 8 6.82 4.04 1.50
C HIS A 8 5.67 3.20 2.08
N VAL A 9 5.51 1.97 1.58
CA VAL A 9 4.58 0.98 2.15
C VAL A 9 5.19 -0.42 2.27
N HIS A 10 4.63 -1.24 3.15
CA HIS A 10 4.99 -2.64 3.37
C HIS A 10 3.80 -3.58 3.06
N LEU A 11 3.32 -3.56 1.81
CA LEU A 11 2.15 -4.33 1.37
C LEU A 11 2.40 -5.85 1.27
N MET A 12 3.67 -6.28 1.27
CA MET A 12 4.05 -7.70 1.30
C MET A 12 4.10 -8.29 2.71
N ASP A 13 3.78 -7.49 3.74
CA ASP A 13 3.59 -8.01 5.09
C ASP A 13 2.42 -9.00 5.13
N ARG A 14 2.63 -10.12 5.83
CA ARG A 14 1.65 -11.19 6.03
C ARG A 14 0.33 -10.68 6.59
N LYS A 15 0.30 -9.57 7.33
CA LYS A 15 -0.94 -8.99 7.86
C LYS A 15 -1.96 -8.61 6.78
N TYR A 16 -1.49 -8.31 5.56
CA TYR A 16 -2.33 -7.94 4.42
C TYR A 16 -2.72 -9.13 3.53
N ASN A 17 -2.24 -10.35 3.79
CA ASN A 17 -2.55 -11.52 2.96
C ASN A 17 -4.06 -11.81 2.86
N ARG A 18 -4.84 -11.39 3.86
CA ARG A 18 -6.29 -11.62 3.91
C ARG A 18 -7.08 -10.58 3.10
N ASP A 19 -6.60 -9.35 3.02
CA ASP A 19 -7.40 -8.19 2.59
C ASP A 19 -6.66 -7.19 1.69
N LEU A 20 -5.52 -7.58 1.12
CA LEU A 20 -4.74 -6.74 0.19
C LEU A 20 -5.59 -6.10 -0.93
N PRO A 21 -6.54 -6.80 -1.60
CA PRO A 21 -7.39 -6.17 -2.60
C PRO A 21 -8.23 -5.01 -2.05
N GLN A 22 -8.74 -5.13 -0.82
CA GLN A 22 -9.53 -4.07 -0.19
C GLN A 22 -8.65 -2.89 0.23
N VAL A 23 -7.43 -3.16 0.72
CA VAL A 23 -6.45 -2.11 1.05
C VAL A 23 -6.11 -1.28 -0.19
N LEU A 24 -5.86 -1.92 -1.33
CA LEU A 24 -5.58 -1.25 -2.60
C LEU A 24 -6.79 -0.44 -3.12
N ALA A 25 -8.01 -0.97 -2.96
CA ALA A 25 -9.23 -0.26 -3.32
C ALA A 25 -9.40 1.03 -2.50
N ASN A 26 -9.21 0.95 -1.17
CA ASN A 26 -9.29 2.09 -0.28
C ASN A 26 -8.22 3.15 -0.61
N ALA A 27 -6.99 2.72 -0.92
CA ALA A 27 -5.91 3.63 -1.31
C ALA A 27 -6.27 4.42 -2.58
N ARG A 28 -6.85 3.73 -3.58
CA ARG A 28 -7.33 4.38 -4.81
C ARG A 28 -8.46 5.37 -4.55
N GLU A 29 -9.43 5.02 -3.70
CA GLU A 29 -10.53 5.92 -3.31
C GLU A 29 -10.03 7.17 -2.56
N ALA A 30 -8.94 7.04 -1.80
CA ALA A 30 -8.28 8.15 -1.13
C ALA A 30 -7.44 9.06 -2.08
N GLY A 31 -7.32 8.71 -3.36
CA GLY A 31 -6.59 9.50 -4.35
C GLY A 31 -5.11 9.14 -4.50
N LEU A 32 -4.67 7.99 -3.98
CA LEU A 32 -3.34 7.47 -4.29
C LEU A 32 -3.29 6.95 -5.72
N THR A 33 -2.29 7.42 -6.47
CA THR A 33 -2.05 7.03 -7.87
C THR A 33 -0.82 6.13 -8.01
N ALA A 34 0.11 6.17 -7.06
CA ALA A 34 1.26 5.28 -7.00
C ALA A 34 1.71 5.03 -5.55
N MET A 35 2.39 3.90 -5.33
CA MET A 35 2.95 3.50 -4.04
C MET A 35 4.31 2.82 -4.25
N VAL A 36 5.28 3.11 -3.39
CA VAL A 36 6.57 2.42 -3.36
C VAL A 36 6.54 1.34 -2.28
N ASN A 37 6.38 0.09 -2.70
CA ASN A 37 6.41 -1.05 -1.79
C ASN A 37 7.84 -1.49 -1.53
N VAL A 38 8.36 -1.17 -0.34
CA VAL A 38 9.76 -1.43 0.01
C VAL A 38 9.97 -2.89 0.44
N GLY A 39 11.03 -3.50 -0.06
CA GLY A 39 11.47 -4.82 0.40
C GLY A 39 12.15 -4.73 1.77
N TYR A 40 11.99 -5.76 2.59
CA TYR A 40 12.63 -5.86 3.90
C TYR A 40 12.90 -7.33 4.26
N ASP A 41 13.83 -7.54 5.17
CA ASP A 41 14.17 -8.81 5.81
C ASP A 41 13.66 -8.89 7.27
N VAL A 42 13.43 -7.75 7.92
CA VAL A 42 12.84 -7.63 9.27
C VAL A 42 11.38 -7.18 9.21
N ALA A 43 10.49 -7.93 9.87
CA ALA A 43 9.06 -7.64 9.94
C ALA A 43 8.76 -6.18 10.36
N SER A 44 7.76 -5.57 9.71
CA SER A 44 7.38 -4.14 9.85
C SER A 44 6.02 -3.90 10.50
#